data_AF-A0A7U7C511-F1
#
_entry.id   AF-A0A7U7C511-F1
#
_cell.length_a   1.000
_cell.length_b   1.000
_cell.length_c   1.000
_cell.angle_alpha   90.00
_cell.angle_beta   90.00
_cell.angle_gamma   90.00
#
_symmetry.space_group_name_H-M   'P 1'
#
loop_
_entity.id
_entity.type
_entity.pdbx_description
1 polymer ?
#
loop_
_entity_poly.entity_id
_entity_poly.type
_entity_poly.pdbx_seq_one_letter_code
_entity_poly.pdbx_strand_id
1 'polypeptide(L)'
;MNYLVISPYYPQNFQLFTVELANKGITVLSIGQNPYEQLDQPLKDALTEYFRVENLENLEEVKRAVAFLLYKHGSIDRIESHNEYWLELDEALHEQFNVFGAKPEDL
;
A
#
# COMPACT_ATOMS: atom_id res chain seq x y z
N MET A 1 8.29 7.67 -9.21
CA MET A 1 7.75 6.31 -9.03
C MET A 1 6.83 6.38 -7.83
N ASN A 2 5.58 5.95 -8.00
CA ASN A 2 4.60 5.85 -6.94
C ASN A 2 4.55 4.39 -6.46
N TYR A 3 4.92 4.18 -5.21
CA TYR A 3 4.91 2.88 -4.56
C TYR A 3 3.77 2.82 -3.56
N LEU A 4 2.85 1.89 -3.73
CA LEU A 4 1.72 1.69 -2.83
C LEU A 4 2.04 0.58 -1.82
N VAL A 5 2.05 0.94 -0.54
CA VAL A 5 2.22 -0.03 0.56
C VAL A 5 0.86 -0.37 1.18
N ILE A 6 0.51 -1.65 1.19
CA ILE A 6 -0.70 -2.15 1.83
C ILE A 6 -0.40 -2.55 3.28
N SER A 7 -1.28 -2.14 4.21
CA SER A 7 -1.17 -2.45 5.64
C SER A 7 0.20 -2.06 6.24
N PRO A 8 0.58 -0.76 6.21
CA PRO A 8 1.95 -0.34 6.49
C PRO A 8 2.34 -0.47 7.96
N TYR A 9 1.37 -0.66 8.86
CA TYR A 9 1.60 -0.58 10.30
C TYR A 9 2.17 -1.87 10.89
N TYR A 10 1.70 -3.04 10.43
CA TYR A 10 2.06 -4.34 10.98
C TYR A 10 2.38 -5.37 9.88
N PRO A 11 3.46 -6.15 10.02
CA PRO A 11 4.37 -6.19 11.16
C PRO A 11 5.42 -5.05 11.14
N GLN A 12 5.80 -4.58 12.34
CA GLN A 12 6.57 -3.34 12.52
C GLN A 12 7.95 -3.37 11.84
N ASN A 13 8.53 -4.57 11.67
CA ASN A 13 9.82 -4.74 10.99
C ASN A 13 9.80 -4.31 9.50
N PHE A 14 8.63 -4.26 8.86
CA PHE A 14 8.50 -3.79 7.47
C PHE A 14 8.29 -2.29 7.35
N GLN A 15 8.02 -1.57 8.44
CA GLN A 15 7.97 -0.10 8.40
C GLN A 15 9.29 0.51 7.94
N LEU A 16 10.43 -0.12 8.28
CA LEU A 16 11.75 0.33 7.84
C LEU A 16 11.88 0.31 6.32
N PHE A 17 11.26 -0.65 5.64
CA PHE A 17 11.26 -0.69 4.17
C PHE A 17 10.58 0.55 3.58
N THR A 18 9.39 0.89 4.11
CA THR A 18 8.67 2.12 3.74
C THR A 18 9.50 3.38 3.97
N VAL A 19 10.16 3.49 5.13
CA VAL A 19 11.04 4.62 5.46
C VAL A 19 12.21 4.72 4.46
N GLU A 20 12.85 3.60 4.13
CA GLU A 20 13.97 3.58 3.19
C GLU A 20 13.56 3.87 1.74
N LEU A 21 12.33 3.55 1.34
CA LEU A 21 11.78 3.98 0.04
C LEU A 21 11.70 5.52 0.00
N ALA A 22 11.10 6.13 1.02
CA ALA A 22 10.97 7.59 1.11
C ALA A 22 12.35 8.28 1.14
N ASN A 23 13.31 7.75 1.89
CA ASN A 23 14.69 8.27 1.94
C ASN A 23 15.40 8.25 0.58
N LYS A 24 14.97 7.37 -0.34
CA LYS A 24 15.48 7.31 -1.72
C LYS A 24 14.73 8.23 -2.68
N GLY A 25 13.82 9.07 -2.18
CA GLY A 25 13.01 10.00 -2.98
C GLY A 25 11.86 9.32 -3.74
N ILE A 26 11.45 8.12 -3.34
CA ILE A 26 10.28 7.44 -3.90
C ILE A 26 9.03 8.02 -3.24
N THR A 27 7.99 8.27 -4.05
CA THR A 27 6.68 8.67 -3.54
C THR A 27 6.00 7.45 -2.94
N VAL A 28 5.85 7.42 -1.62
CA VAL A 28 5.20 6.32 -0.92
C VAL A 28 3.75 6.70 -0.60
N LEU A 29 2.82 5.96 -1.19
CA LEU A 29 1.40 6.02 -0.88
C LEU A 29 1.05 4.79 -0.05
N SER A 30 0.02 4.88 0.78
CA SER A 30 -0.37 3.73 1.58
C SER A 30 -1.87 3.63 1.84
N ILE A 31 -2.33 2.39 1.92
CA ILE A 31 -3.68 2.04 2.35
C ILE A 31 -3.57 1.13 3.58
N GLY A 32 -4.30 1.47 4.64
CA GLY A 32 -4.38 0.67 5.85
C GLY A 32 -5.74 0.82 6.53
N GLN A 33 -5.95 0.05 7.60
CA GLN A 33 -7.17 0.15 8.42
C GLN A 33 -6.96 0.82 9.78
N ASN A 34 -5.70 0.93 10.21
CA ASN A 34 -5.35 1.58 11.47
C ASN A 34 -5.65 3.08 11.41
N PRO A 35 -6.19 3.69 12.48
CA PRO A 35 -6.24 5.14 12.62
C PRO A 35 -4.88 5.78 12.37
N TYR A 36 -4.85 6.90 11.64
CA TYR A 36 -3.60 7.57 11.28
C TYR A 36 -2.78 7.95 12.52
N GLU A 37 -3.46 8.34 13.60
CA GLU A 37 -2.87 8.73 14.88
C GLU A 37 -2.06 7.59 15.52
N GLN A 38 -2.40 6.32 15.24
CA GLN A 38 -1.71 5.14 15.76
C GLN A 38 -0.42 4.80 15.01
N LEU A 39 -0.19 5.37 13.82
CA LEU A 39 1.04 5.13 13.09
C LEU A 39 2.24 5.75 13.82
N ASP A 40 3.37 5.05 13.81
CA ASP A 40 4.61 5.56 14.39
C ASP A 40 5.09 6.81 13.61
N GLN A 41 5.74 7.75 14.30
CA GLN A 41 6.17 9.02 13.68
C GLN A 41 7.08 8.81 12.45
N PRO A 42 8.08 7.92 12.46
CA PRO A 42 8.91 7.68 11.28
C PRO A 42 8.10 7.19 10.07
N LEU A 43 7.08 6.37 10.31
CA LEU A 43 6.19 5.90 9.26
C LEU A 43 5.34 7.05 8.71
N LYS A 44 4.75 7.87 9.59
CA LYS A 44 4.00 9.07 9.18
C LYS A 44 4.83 10.00 8.30
N ASP A 45 6.09 10.24 8.68
CA ASP A 45 7.00 11.12 7.96
C ASP A 45 7.42 10.56 6.59
N ALA A 46 7.43 9.23 6.44
CA ALA A 46 7.78 8.56 5.19
C ALA A 46 6.62 8.53 4.17
N LEU A 47 5.36 8.60 4.63
CA LEU A 47 4.19 8.49 3.78
C LEU A 47 3.86 9.85 3.13
N THR A 48 3.77 9.85 1.79
CA THR A 48 3.24 11.01 1.04
C THR A 48 1.73 11.15 1.27
N GLU A 49 1.00 10.04 1.28
CA GLU A 49 -0.41 10.01 1.67
C GLU A 49 -0.80 8.65 2.24
N TYR A 50 -1.60 8.68 3.32
CA TYR A 50 -2.20 7.51 3.93
C TYR A 50 -3.72 7.57 3.75
N PHE A 51 -4.29 6.59 3.06
CA PHE A 51 -5.73 6.41 2.96
C PHE A 51 -6.19 5.32 3.92
N ARG A 52 -6.99 5.68 4.92
CA ARG A 52 -7.58 4.72 5.84
C ARG A 52 -8.87 4.15 5.25
N VAL A 53 -8.92 2.83 5.08
CA VAL A 53 -10.16 2.07 4.85
C VAL A 53 -10.71 1.55 6.17
N GLU A 54 -11.98 1.16 6.21
CA GLU A 54 -12.58 0.57 7.41
C GLU A 54 -12.29 -0.93 7.54
N ASN A 55 -12.21 -1.65 6.42
CA ASN A 55 -11.81 -3.07 6.42
C ASN A 55 -10.88 -3.38 5.23
N LEU A 56 -9.63 -3.76 5.51
CA LEU A 56 -8.69 -4.17 4.47
C LEU A 56 -9.10 -5.47 3.75
N GLU A 57 -9.91 -6.33 4.36
CA GLU A 57 -10.43 -7.54 3.70
C GLU A 57 -11.56 -7.23 2.71
N ASN A 58 -12.11 -6.01 2.74
CA ASN A 58 -13.10 -5.58 1.77
C ASN A 58 -12.41 -5.11 0.49
N LEU A 59 -12.14 -6.06 -0.41
CA LEU A 59 -11.43 -5.80 -1.67
C LEU A 59 -12.01 -4.62 -2.46
N GLU A 60 -13.33 -4.47 -2.52
CA GLU A 60 -13.97 -3.38 -3.26
C GLU A 60 -13.71 -2.00 -2.63
N GLU A 61 -13.60 -1.95 -1.30
CA GLU A 61 -13.21 -0.74 -0.59
C GLU A 61 -11.74 -0.38 -0.85
N VAL A 62 -10.85 -1.37 -0.79
CA VAL A 62 -9.42 -1.19 -1.09
C VAL A 62 -9.23 -0.73 -2.54
N LYS A 63 -9.91 -1.35 -3.52
CA LYS A 63 -9.88 -0.92 -4.92
C LYS A 63 -10.30 0.53 -5.10
N ARG A 64 -11.35 0.99 -4.41
CA ARG A 64 -11.75 2.42 -4.44
C ARG A 64 -10.69 3.34 -3.86
N ALA A 65 -10.03 2.94 -2.78
CA ALA A 65 -8.91 3.68 -2.21
C ALA A 65 -7.70 3.76 -3.16
N VAL A 66 -7.35 2.65 -3.83
CA VAL A 66 -6.30 2.64 -4.87
C VAL A 66 -6.66 3.57 -6.02
N ALA A 67 -7.90 3.48 -6.53
CA ALA A 67 -8.36 4.33 -7.62
C ALA A 67 -8.31 5.83 -7.26
N PHE A 68 -8.65 6.18 -6.02
CA PHE A 68 -8.54 7.55 -5.52
C PHE A 68 -7.08 8.04 -5.51
N LEU A 69 -6.17 7.22 -4.97
CA LEU A 69 -4.74 7.55 -4.92
C LEU A 69 -4.13 7.67 -6.33
N LEU A 70 -4.53 6.77 -7.25
CA LEU A 70 -4.13 6.82 -8.66
C LEU A 70 -4.61 8.11 -9.33
N TYR A 71 -5.87 8.51 -9.11
CA TYR A 71 -6.40 9.76 -9.64
C TYR A 71 -5.63 10.98 -9.12
N LYS A 72 -5.26 11.00 -7.84
CA LYS A 72 -4.64 12.15 -7.19
C LYS A 72 -3.13 12.27 -7.46
N HIS A 73 -2.41 11.16 -7.49
CA HIS A 73 -0.94 11.13 -7.57
C HIS A 73 -0.39 10.61 -8.90
N GLY A 74 -1.27 10.13 -9.78
CA GLY A 74 -0.89 9.48 -11.04
C GLY A 74 -0.71 7.98 -10.90
N SER A 75 -0.21 7.34 -11.97
CA SER A 75 -0.05 5.89 -12.07
C SER A 75 0.70 5.28 -10.87
N ILE A 76 0.26 4.10 -10.44
CA ILE A 76 0.94 3.31 -9.40
C ILE A 76 1.90 2.34 -10.09
N ASP A 77 3.17 2.36 -9.69
CA ASP A 77 4.20 1.56 -10.33
C ASP A 77 4.41 0.20 -9.65
N ARG A 78 4.12 0.11 -8.34
CA ARG A 78 4.26 -1.09 -7.50
C ARG A 78 3.20 -1.10 -6.40
N ILE A 79 2.72 -2.28 -6.02
CA ILE A 79 1.79 -2.51 -4.90
C ILE A 79 2.34 -3.68 -4.08
N GLU A 80 2.59 -3.50 -2.79
CA GLU A 80 3.09 -4.59 -1.95
C GLU A 80 2.65 -4.43 -0.48
N SER A 81 2.20 -5.52 0.14
CA SER A 81 1.90 -5.58 1.57
C SER A 81 3.09 -6.02 2.44
N HIS A 82 4.03 -6.76 1.85
CA HIS A 82 5.12 -7.45 2.55
C HIS A 82 4.64 -8.43 3.63
N ASN A 83 3.40 -8.91 3.55
CA ASN A 83 2.83 -9.80 4.55
C ASN A 83 2.02 -10.90 3.87
N GLU A 84 2.37 -12.16 4.12
CA GLU A 84 1.72 -13.34 3.51
C GLU A 84 0.19 -13.34 3.71
N TYR A 85 -0.30 -12.72 4.80
CA TYR A 85 -1.74 -12.58 5.04
C TYR A 85 -2.47 -11.81 3.91
N TRP A 86 -1.79 -10.86 3.27
CA TRP A 86 -2.36 -9.99 2.24
C TRP A 86 -1.94 -10.39 0.82
N LEU A 87 -1.32 -11.56 0.63
CA LEU A 87 -0.82 -11.99 -0.67
C LEU A 87 -1.93 -12.02 -1.74
N GLU A 88 -3.10 -12.60 -1.41
CA GLU A 88 -4.25 -12.64 -2.32
C GLU A 88 -4.80 -11.22 -2.65
N LEU A 89 -4.71 -10.29 -1.69
CA LEU A 89 -5.10 -8.90 -1.89
C LEU A 89 -4.14 -8.20 -2.86
N ASP A 90 -2.83 -8.37 -2.67
CA ASP A 90 -1.81 -7.79 -3.54
C ASP A 90 -1.99 -8.25 -4.99
N GLU A 91 -2.21 -9.56 -5.21
CA GLU A 91 -2.47 -10.14 -6.53
C GLU A 91 -3.74 -9.60 -7.19
N ALA A 92 -4.83 -9.52 -6.43
CA ALA A 92 -6.08 -8.95 -6.94
C ALA A 92 -5.91 -7.48 -7.35
N LEU A 93 -5.05 -6.71 -6.66
CA LEU A 93 -4.74 -5.34 -7.02
C LEU A 93 -3.80 -5.27 -8.24
N HIS A 94 -2.81 -6.15 -8.35
CA HIS A 94 -1.95 -6.26 -9.54
C HIS A 94 -2.77 -6.51 -10.80
N GLU A 95 -3.68 -7.49 -10.75
CA GLU A 95 -4.56 -7.80 -11.88
C GLU A 95 -5.48 -6.62 -12.20
N GLN A 96 -6.17 -6.07 -11.20
CA GLN A 96 -7.16 -5.01 -11.38
C GLN A 96 -6.58 -3.72 -11.98
N PHE A 97 -5.38 -3.34 -11.56
CA PHE A 97 -4.75 -2.07 -11.94
C PHE A 97 -3.62 -2.26 -12.97
N ASN A 98 -3.40 -3.49 -13.43
CA ASN A 98 -2.34 -3.86 -14.36
C ASN A 98 -0.96 -3.34 -13.91
N VAL A 99 -0.66 -3.53 -12.63
CA VAL A 99 0.63 -3.16 -12.02
C VAL A 99 1.55 -4.38 -12.06
N PHE A 100 2.85 -4.15 -12.26
CA PHE A 100 3.85 -5.21 -12.25
C PHE A 100 3.90 -5.89 -10.87
N GLY A 101 3.75 -7.23 -10.85
CA GLY A 101 3.77 -8.07 -9.65
C GLY A 101 3.22 -9.47 -9.95
N ALA A 102 3.10 -10.32 -8.91
CA ALA A 102 2.48 -11.64 -9.01
C ALA A 102 0.98 -11.52 -9.33
N LYS A 103 0.45 -12.44 -10.13
CA LYS A 103 -0.96 -12.51 -10.49
C LYS A 103 -1.61 -13.76 -9.90
N PRO A 104 -2.95 -13.79 -9.76
CA PRO A 104 -3.65 -14.96 -9.21
C PRO A 104 -3.39 -16.28 -9.95
N GLU A 105 -2.98 -16.22 -11.23
CA GLU A 105 -2.61 -17.38 -12.04
C GLU A 105 -1.21 -17.95 -11.75
N ASP A 106 -0.39 -17.24 -10.97
CA ASP A 106 0.99 -17.62 -10.65
C ASP A 106 1.13 -18.43 -9.34
N LEU A 107 0.04 -18.62 -8.58
CA LEU A 107 -0.05 -19.47 -7.37
C LEU A 107 -0.51 -20.91 -7.68
#